data_AF-A0A9P3U918-F1
#
_entry.id   AF-A0A9P3U918-F1
#
_cell.length_a   1.000
_cell.length_b   1.000
_cell.length_c   1.000
_cell.angle_alpha   90.00
_cell.angle_beta   90.00
_cell.angle_gamma   90.00
#
_symmetry.space_group_name_H-M   'P 1'
#
loop_
_entity.id
_entity.type
_entity.pdbx_description
1 polymer ?
#
loop_
_entity_poly.entity_id
_entity_poly.type
_entity_poly.pdbx_seq_one_letter_code
_entity_poly.pdbx_strand_id
1 'polypeptide(L)'
;LKRQVAVLKGKGNTVGAIAALKKYLETYMADYEAWKELGDLYVSLHMFKQAAFCYEELLLSAPVNPIYHVTYAEILYSIGGAENYRQAMSHYSAAIEYSGGTNLRALYGTCMTSAALRSAGKPSRGAAAVESEPEGLVETAAEAIKQEYRFKRHELLKPVVEPTLAKLVS
;
A
#
# COMPACT_ATOMS: atom_id res chain seq x y z
N LEU A 1 10.15 25.36 9.28
CA LEU A 1 10.02 24.83 7.90
C LEU A 1 8.67 24.15 7.62
N LYS A 2 8.11 23.33 8.51
CA LYS A 2 6.76 22.74 8.36
C LYS A 2 5.68 23.78 7.98
N ARG A 3 5.73 24.99 8.57
CA ARG A 3 4.87 26.13 8.18
C ARG A 3 5.10 26.61 6.74
N GLN A 4 6.34 26.62 6.26
CA GLN A 4 6.67 27.02 4.89
C GLN A 4 6.16 25.99 3.88
N VAL A 5 6.33 24.70 4.17
CA VAL A 5 5.78 23.59 3.36
C VAL A 5 4.25 23.68 3.30
N ALA A 6 3.59 23.92 4.45
CA ALA A 6 2.14 24.12 4.51
C ALA A 6 1.67 25.33 3.67
N VAL A 7 2.40 26.46 3.72
CA VAL A 7 2.08 27.65 2.88
C VAL A 7 2.27 27.35 1.40
N LEU A 8 3.33 26.62 1.01
CA LEU A 8 3.58 26.24 -0.37
C LEU A 8 2.49 25.31 -0.91
N LYS A 9 2.06 24.31 -0.10
CA LYS A 9 0.94 23.43 -0.40
C LYS A 9 -0.38 24.20 -0.53
N GLY A 10 -0.66 25.13 0.39
CA GLY A 10 -1.86 25.97 0.33
C GLY A 10 -1.92 26.87 -0.91
N LYS A 11 -0.77 27.21 -1.49
CA LYS A 11 -0.66 27.95 -2.76
C LYS A 11 -0.71 27.05 -4.00
N GLY A 12 -0.86 25.74 -3.84
CA GLY A 12 -0.79 24.75 -4.92
C GLY A 12 0.63 24.53 -5.48
N ASN A 13 1.65 25.09 -4.84
CA ASN A 13 3.04 24.94 -5.28
C ASN A 13 3.67 23.66 -4.70
N THR A 14 3.21 22.51 -5.20
CA THR A 14 3.67 21.19 -4.75
C THR A 14 5.16 20.97 -5.03
N VAL A 15 5.67 21.46 -6.16
CA VAL A 15 7.08 21.33 -6.55
C VAL A 15 7.99 22.07 -5.58
N GLY A 16 7.62 23.30 -5.19
CA GLY A 16 8.35 24.07 -4.19
C GLY A 16 8.31 23.41 -2.80
N ALA A 17 7.18 22.81 -2.43
CA ALA A 17 7.03 22.06 -1.19
C ALA A 17 7.98 20.85 -1.15
N ILE A 18 8.06 20.08 -2.23
CA ILE A 18 8.99 18.95 -2.37
C ILE A 18 10.44 19.42 -2.25
N ALA A 19 10.84 20.49 -2.96
CA ALA A 19 12.20 21.01 -2.88
C ALA A 19 12.58 21.45 -1.46
N ALA A 20 11.66 22.10 -0.76
CA ALA A 20 11.85 22.50 0.63
C ALA A 20 11.97 21.28 1.57
N LEU A 21 11.15 20.24 1.40
CA LEU A 21 11.19 19.00 2.17
C LEU A 21 12.47 18.20 1.92
N LYS A 22 12.93 18.09 0.67
CA LYS A 22 14.22 17.44 0.37
C LYS A 22 15.37 18.12 1.10
N LYS A 23 15.48 19.44 0.96
CA LYS A 23 16.53 20.24 1.64
C LYS A 23 16.46 20.11 3.16
N TYR A 24 15.24 19.97 3.71
CA TYR A 24 15.05 19.74 5.14
C TYR A 24 15.64 18.40 5.59
N LEU A 25 15.29 17.34 4.87
CA LEU A 25 15.66 15.97 5.20
C LEU A 25 17.18 15.76 5.06
N GLU A 26 17.87 16.53 4.22
CA GLU A 26 19.34 16.57 4.19
C GLU A 26 19.96 16.98 5.53
N THR A 27 19.25 17.77 6.35
CA THR A 27 19.72 18.18 7.69
C THR A 27 19.08 17.34 8.81
N TYR A 28 17.81 16.96 8.66
CA TYR A 28 17.00 16.30 9.69
C TYR A 28 16.49 14.95 9.20
N MET A 29 17.40 14.02 8.89
CA MET A 29 17.07 12.70 8.33
C MET A 29 16.17 11.84 9.22
N ALA A 30 16.15 12.08 10.54
CA ALA A 30 15.33 11.34 11.50
C ALA A 30 13.89 11.89 11.66
N ASP A 31 13.49 12.94 10.91
CA ASP A 31 12.10 13.43 10.94
C ASP A 31 11.23 12.58 10.00
N TYR A 32 10.75 11.44 10.51
CA TYR A 32 9.90 10.51 9.75
C TYR A 32 8.57 11.12 9.32
N GLU A 33 8.04 12.12 10.03
CA GLU A 33 6.84 12.84 9.57
C GLU A 33 7.12 13.62 8.28
N ALA A 34 8.33 14.18 8.14
CA ALA A 34 8.73 14.85 6.90
C ALA A 34 8.97 13.87 5.75
N TRP A 35 9.49 12.66 6.02
CA TRP A 35 9.56 11.58 5.03
C TRP A 35 8.18 11.15 4.54
N LYS A 36 7.22 10.98 5.47
CA LYS A 36 5.84 10.68 5.14
C LYS A 36 5.21 11.78 4.30
N GLU A 37 5.34 13.03 4.71
CA GLU A 37 4.81 14.16 3.94
C GLU A 37 5.41 14.23 2.53
N LEU A 38 6.72 14.00 2.39
CA LEU A 38 7.38 13.96 1.09
C LEU A 38 6.87 12.80 0.22
N GLY A 39 6.72 11.60 0.80
CA GLY A 39 6.15 10.43 0.14
C GLY A 39 4.73 10.69 -0.37
N ASP A 40 3.86 11.26 0.47
CA ASP A 40 2.48 11.60 0.12
C ASP A 40 2.41 12.61 -1.03
N LEU A 41 3.30 13.60 -1.05
CA LEU A 41 3.42 14.53 -2.18
C LEU A 41 3.85 13.82 -3.46
N TYR A 42 4.81 12.89 -3.39
CA TYR A 42 5.21 12.11 -4.56
C TYR A 42 4.08 11.22 -5.10
N VAL A 43 3.29 10.60 -4.22
CA VAL A 43 2.08 9.84 -4.63
C VAL A 43 1.11 10.76 -5.36
N SER A 44 0.87 11.97 -4.86
CA SER A 44 -0.04 12.94 -5.49
C SER A 44 0.39 13.39 -6.89
N LEU A 45 1.69 13.26 -7.20
CA LEU A 45 2.26 13.59 -8.51
C LEU A 45 2.55 12.35 -9.37
N HIS A 46 2.07 11.17 -8.96
CA HIS A 46 2.33 9.88 -9.61
C HIS A 46 3.83 9.52 -9.73
N MET A 47 4.67 10.09 -8.87
CA MET A 47 6.10 9.83 -8.79
C MET A 47 6.37 8.62 -7.89
N PHE A 48 5.82 7.46 -8.27
CA PHE A 48 5.72 6.29 -7.40
C PHE A 48 7.07 5.71 -6.96
N LYS A 49 8.11 5.76 -7.80
CA LYS A 49 9.45 5.28 -7.42
C LYS A 49 10.07 6.11 -6.29
N GLN A 50 9.89 7.43 -6.34
CA GLN A 50 10.35 8.34 -5.31
C GLN A 50 9.51 8.20 -4.03
N ALA A 51 8.20 7.97 -4.18
CA ALA A 51 7.33 7.65 -3.06
C ALA A 51 7.74 6.35 -2.37
N ALA A 52 8.06 5.30 -3.13
CA ALA A 52 8.53 4.01 -2.62
C ALA A 52 9.76 4.19 -1.73
N PHE A 53 10.76 4.93 -2.21
CA PHE A 53 11.96 5.25 -1.41
C PHE A 53 11.62 5.94 -0.08
N CYS A 54 10.70 6.92 -0.09
CA CYS A 54 10.30 7.59 1.15
C CYS A 54 9.64 6.61 2.14
N TYR A 55 8.82 5.69 1.64
CA TYR A 55 8.14 4.70 2.48
C TYR A 55 9.06 3.54 2.92
N GLU A 56 10.14 3.25 2.20
CA GLU A 56 11.21 2.37 2.66
C GLU A 56 11.91 2.94 3.89
N GLU A 57 12.27 4.23 3.88
CA GLU A 57 12.84 4.91 5.04
C GLU A 57 11.88 4.88 6.25
N LEU A 58 10.58 5.03 6.01
CA LEU A 58 9.57 4.90 7.07
C LEU A 58 9.49 3.49 7.63
N LEU A 59 9.52 2.47 6.78
CA LEU A 59 9.51 1.06 7.19
C LEU A 59 10.79 0.69 7.96
N LEU A 60 11.95 1.22 7.58
CA LEU A 60 13.19 1.05 8.34
C LEU A 60 13.06 1.61 9.76
N SER A 61 12.35 2.72 9.93
CA SER A 61 12.12 3.35 11.24
C SER A 61 11.08 2.62 12.09
N ALA A 62 10.03 2.08 11.47
CA ALA A 62 8.89 1.47 12.13
C ALA A 62 8.42 0.22 11.37
N PRO A 63 9.15 -0.90 11.48
CA PRO A 63 8.97 -2.09 10.64
C PRO A 63 7.69 -2.88 10.93
N VAL A 64 6.97 -2.55 12.00
CA VAL A 64 5.71 -3.21 12.38
C VAL A 64 4.50 -2.30 12.18
N ASN A 65 4.67 -1.13 11.55
CA ASN A 65 3.57 -0.18 11.37
C ASN A 65 2.67 -0.62 10.20
N PRO A 66 1.42 -1.07 10.46
CA PRO A 66 0.55 -1.59 9.41
C PRO A 66 0.16 -0.52 8.38
N ILE A 67 0.15 0.77 8.76
CA ILE A 67 -0.18 1.87 7.83
C ILE A 67 0.92 1.99 6.77
N TYR A 68 2.19 1.93 7.17
CA TYR A 68 3.31 2.04 6.24
C TYR A 68 3.37 0.85 5.30
N HIS A 69 3.12 -0.37 5.81
CA HIS A 69 3.00 -1.56 4.97
C HIS A 69 1.90 -1.44 3.92
N VAL A 70 0.70 -0.98 4.31
CA VAL A 70 -0.40 -0.79 3.35
C VAL A 70 -0.03 0.23 2.29
N THR A 71 0.44 1.42 2.67
CA THR A 71 0.73 2.46 1.68
C THR A 71 1.90 2.08 0.76
N TYR A 72 2.94 1.44 1.29
CA TYR A 72 4.03 0.93 0.46
C TYR A 72 3.55 -0.15 -0.53
N ALA A 73 2.69 -1.08 -0.08
CA ALA A 73 2.08 -2.08 -0.96
C ALA A 73 1.23 -1.44 -2.07
N GLU A 74 0.48 -0.37 -1.78
CA GLU A 74 -0.29 0.38 -2.78
C GLU A 74 0.60 1.09 -3.80
N ILE A 75 1.72 1.66 -3.35
CA ILE A 75 2.72 2.27 -4.23
C ILE A 75 3.31 1.22 -5.16
N LEU A 76 3.75 0.07 -4.62
CA LEU A 76 4.28 -1.05 -5.41
C LEU A 76 3.27 -1.58 -6.41
N TYR A 77 2.02 -1.77 -5.98
CA TYR A 77 0.92 -2.17 -6.86
C TYR A 77 0.72 -1.17 -8.01
N SER A 78 0.83 0.13 -7.72
CA SER A 78 0.69 1.20 -8.73
C SER A 78 1.86 1.26 -9.71
N ILE A 79 3.08 0.90 -9.29
CA ILE A 79 4.24 0.75 -10.18
C ILE A 79 4.00 -0.44 -11.13
N GLY A 80 3.40 -1.51 -10.61
CA GLY A 80 3.01 -2.68 -11.38
C GLY A 80 4.18 -3.60 -11.75
N GLY A 81 3.86 -4.71 -12.41
CA GLY A 81 4.83 -5.77 -12.75
C GLY A 81 4.89 -6.87 -11.69
N ALA A 82 5.19 -8.09 -12.13
CA ALA A 82 5.04 -9.29 -11.30
C ALA A 82 5.85 -9.24 -10.01
N GLU A 83 7.09 -8.72 -10.05
CA GLU A 83 7.93 -8.58 -8.85
C GLU A 83 7.34 -7.60 -7.83
N ASN A 84 6.84 -6.45 -8.30
CA ASN A 84 6.23 -5.45 -7.42
C ASN A 84 4.91 -5.95 -6.85
N TYR A 85 4.13 -6.72 -7.61
CA TYR A 85 2.92 -7.35 -7.09
C TYR A 85 3.24 -8.39 -6.00
N ARG A 86 4.29 -9.21 -6.15
CA ARG A 86 4.69 -10.14 -5.08
C ARG A 86 5.14 -9.41 -3.81
N GLN A 87 5.90 -8.34 -3.96
CA GLN A 87 6.29 -7.52 -2.82
C GLN A 87 5.07 -6.86 -2.18
N ALA A 88 4.16 -6.28 -2.97
CA ALA A 88 2.91 -5.72 -2.47
C ALA A 88 2.09 -6.76 -1.69
N MET A 89 2.01 -7.99 -2.19
CA MET A 89 1.35 -9.11 -1.50
C MET A 89 1.97 -9.36 -0.12
N SER A 90 3.29 -9.46 -0.04
CA SER A 90 4.01 -9.64 1.23
C SER A 90 3.72 -8.52 2.22
N HIS A 91 3.76 -7.26 1.76
CA HIS A 91 3.46 -6.11 2.62
C HIS A 91 1.98 -6.04 3.05
N TYR A 92 1.02 -6.42 2.20
CA TYR A 92 -0.37 -6.54 2.61
C TYR A 92 -0.57 -7.64 3.66
N SER A 93 0.05 -8.80 3.48
CA SER A 93 0.02 -9.88 4.47
C SER A 93 0.58 -9.44 5.82
N ALA A 94 1.73 -8.75 5.82
CA ALA A 94 2.31 -8.19 7.04
C ALA A 94 1.37 -7.15 7.69
N ALA A 95 0.73 -6.28 6.90
CA ALA A 95 -0.25 -5.34 7.44
C ALA A 95 -1.48 -6.03 8.05
N ILE A 96 -1.94 -7.15 7.49
CA ILE A 96 -3.02 -7.98 8.04
C ILE A 96 -2.57 -8.56 9.39
N GLU A 97 -1.37 -9.14 9.46
CA GLU A 97 -0.81 -9.71 10.68
C GLU A 97 -0.69 -8.67 11.80
N TYR A 98 -0.04 -7.53 11.51
CA TYR A 98 0.18 -6.46 12.50
C TYR A 98 -1.11 -5.73 12.92
N SER A 99 -2.18 -5.80 12.12
CA SER A 99 -3.50 -5.24 12.47
C SER A 99 -4.46 -6.24 13.09
N GLY A 100 -4.01 -7.47 13.38
CA GLY A 100 -4.86 -8.54 13.91
C GLY A 100 -5.99 -8.94 12.96
N GLY A 101 -5.78 -8.84 11.65
CA GLY A 101 -6.74 -9.24 10.63
C GLY A 101 -7.85 -8.23 10.32
N THR A 102 -7.82 -7.05 10.92
CA THR A 102 -8.92 -6.07 10.81
C THR A 102 -8.75 -5.03 9.71
N ASN A 103 -7.56 -4.95 9.11
CA ASN A 103 -7.26 -3.93 8.10
C ASN A 103 -7.92 -4.26 6.76
N LEU A 104 -9.14 -3.75 6.56
CA LEU A 104 -9.91 -3.91 5.32
C LEU A 104 -9.13 -3.52 4.07
N ARG A 105 -8.32 -2.45 4.15
CA ARG A 105 -7.54 -1.97 3.00
C ARG A 105 -6.51 -3.00 2.57
N ALA A 106 -5.84 -3.64 3.52
CA ALA A 106 -4.92 -4.73 3.25
C ALA A 106 -5.61 -6.01 2.73
N LEU A 107 -6.79 -6.34 3.26
CA LEU A 107 -7.59 -7.47 2.78
C LEU A 107 -8.00 -7.29 1.31
N TYR A 108 -8.51 -6.11 0.94
CA TYR A 108 -8.81 -5.79 -0.45
C TYR A 108 -7.55 -5.76 -1.32
N GLY A 109 -6.46 -5.17 -0.81
CA GLY A 109 -5.16 -5.14 -1.47
C GLY A 109 -4.66 -6.53 -1.84
N THR A 110 -4.80 -7.50 -0.94
CA THR A 110 -4.46 -8.92 -1.17
C THR A 110 -5.26 -9.51 -2.33
N CYS A 111 -6.60 -9.35 -2.32
CA CYS A 111 -7.46 -9.85 -3.39
C CYS A 111 -7.14 -9.22 -4.75
N MET A 112 -6.94 -7.90 -4.80
CA MET A 112 -6.59 -7.18 -6.03
C MET A 112 -5.20 -7.59 -6.56
N THR A 113 -4.23 -7.75 -5.67
CA THR A 113 -2.85 -8.14 -6.03
C THR A 113 -2.81 -9.56 -6.58
N SER A 114 -3.58 -10.49 -6.00
CA SER A 114 -3.69 -11.85 -6.53
C SER A 114 -4.30 -11.84 -7.95
N ALA A 115 -5.38 -11.08 -8.17
CA ALA A 115 -5.98 -10.93 -9.50
C ALA A 115 -5.00 -10.32 -10.52
N ALA A 116 -4.21 -9.32 -10.11
CA ALA A 116 -3.17 -8.72 -10.93
C ALA A 116 -2.04 -9.70 -11.27
N LEU A 117 -1.60 -10.53 -10.30
CA LEU A 117 -0.61 -11.58 -10.51
C LEU A 117 -1.09 -12.66 -11.48
N ARG A 118 -2.36 -13.10 -11.37
CA ARG A 118 -2.98 -14.04 -12.33
C ARG A 118 -2.96 -13.48 -13.75
N SER A 119 -3.22 -12.18 -13.88
CA SER A 119 -3.24 -11.48 -15.16
C SER A 119 -1.84 -11.19 -15.73
N ALA A 120 -0.83 -11.03 -14.88
CA ALA A 120 0.56 -10.74 -15.27
C ALA A 120 1.32 -11.95 -15.85
N GLY A 121 0.77 -13.17 -15.74
CA GLY A 121 1.39 -14.40 -16.25
C GLY A 121 2.51 -14.95 -15.36
N LYS A 122 2.97 -16.17 -15.67
CA LYS A 122 4.01 -16.85 -14.86
C LYS A 122 5.35 -16.10 -14.90
N PRO A 123 6.15 -16.15 -13.81
CA PRO A 123 7.46 -15.52 -13.77
C PRO A 123 8.37 -15.98 -14.91
N SER A 124 9.21 -15.07 -15.42
CA SER A 124 10.34 -15.46 -16.25
C SER A 124 11.27 -16.38 -15.44
N ARG A 125 11.76 -17.45 -16.08
CA ARG A 125 12.69 -18.43 -15.48
C ARG A 125 13.92 -17.69 -14.95
N GLY A 126 14.01 -17.50 -13.64
CA GLY A 126 15.15 -16.83 -13.00
C GLY A 126 14.83 -16.14 -11.67
N ALA A 127 13.57 -15.81 -11.40
CA ALA A 127 13.17 -15.35 -10.08
C ALA A 127 13.21 -16.55 -9.12
N ALA A 128 14.12 -16.49 -8.15
CA ALA A 128 14.21 -17.43 -7.04
C ALA A 128 12.81 -17.66 -6.44
N ALA A 129 12.57 -18.87 -5.92
CA ALA A 129 11.32 -19.27 -5.29
C ALA A 129 10.92 -18.29 -4.18
N VAL A 130 10.24 -17.20 -4.56
CA VAL A 130 9.49 -16.35 -3.65
C VAL A 130 8.38 -17.26 -3.15
N GLU A 131 8.34 -17.42 -1.84
CA GLU A 131 7.39 -18.22 -1.08
C GLU A 131 6.05 -18.25 -1.80
N SER A 132 5.59 -19.46 -2.14
CA SER A 132 4.26 -19.68 -2.68
C SER A 132 3.28 -18.85 -1.86
N GLU A 133 2.42 -18.07 -2.53
CA GLU A 133 1.33 -17.35 -1.89
C GLU A 133 0.73 -18.26 -0.80
N PRO A 134 0.67 -17.85 0.47
CA PRO A 134 0.18 -18.72 1.52
C PRO A 134 -1.19 -19.24 1.10
N GLU A 135 -1.27 -20.55 0.86
CA GLU A 135 -2.44 -21.20 0.27
C GLU A 135 -3.67 -20.82 1.11
N GLY A 136 -4.71 -20.28 0.46
CA GLY A 136 -5.93 -19.86 1.15
C GLY A 136 -5.94 -18.42 1.68
N LEU A 137 -4.86 -17.63 1.56
CA LEU A 137 -4.83 -16.26 2.07
C LEU A 137 -5.89 -15.37 1.39
N VAL A 138 -6.07 -15.52 0.09
CA VAL A 138 -7.01 -14.70 -0.68
C VAL A 138 -8.45 -15.06 -0.33
N GLU A 139 -8.74 -16.34 -0.17
CA GLU A 139 -10.04 -16.87 0.22
C GLU A 139 -10.42 -16.45 1.63
N THR A 140 -9.48 -16.57 2.57
CA THR A 140 -9.67 -16.13 3.96
C THR A 140 -9.82 -14.61 4.05
N ALA A 141 -9.06 -13.84 3.27
CA ALA A 141 -9.21 -12.39 3.20
C ALA A 141 -10.60 -12.00 2.64
N ALA A 142 -11.05 -12.66 1.58
CA ALA A 142 -12.37 -12.42 1.01
C ALA A 142 -13.50 -12.76 1.99
N GLU A 143 -13.38 -13.84 2.76
CA GLU A 143 -14.36 -14.20 3.78
C GLU A 143 -14.36 -13.21 4.96
N ALA A 144 -13.18 -12.77 5.42
CA ALA A 144 -13.06 -11.74 6.44
C ALA A 144 -13.74 -10.43 6.03
N ILE A 145 -13.57 -10.01 4.77
CA ILE A 145 -14.28 -8.83 4.23
C ILE A 145 -15.79 -9.04 4.30
N LYS A 146 -16.32 -10.19 3.84
CA LYS A 146 -17.76 -10.46 3.88
C LYS A 146 -18.31 -10.43 5.31
N GLN A 147 -17.58 -11.00 6.27
CA GLN A 147 -17.97 -11.00 7.69
C GLN A 147 -18.05 -9.58 8.24
N GLU A 148 -17.09 -8.73 7.93
CA GLU A 148 -17.06 -7.34 8.39
C GLU A 148 -18.28 -6.54 7.87
N TYR A 149 -18.61 -6.68 6.59
CA TYR A 149 -19.79 -6.01 6.01
C TYR A 149 -21.12 -6.56 6.55
N ARG A 150 -21.18 -7.85 6.92
CA ARG A 150 -22.33 -8.43 7.62
C ARG A 150 -22.46 -7.86 9.03
N PHE A 151 -21.35 -7.77 9.78
CA PHE A 151 -21.34 -7.30 11.15
C PHE A 151 -21.73 -5.82 11.28
N LYS A 152 -21.20 -4.96 10.40
CA LYS A 152 -21.46 -3.51 10.42
C LYS A 152 -22.85 -3.10 9.92
N ARG A 153 -23.76 -4.05 9.67
CA ARG A 153 -25.14 -3.82 9.17
C ARG A 153 -25.20 -2.96 7.90
N HIS A 154 -24.17 -3.04 7.05
CA HIS A 154 -24.21 -2.43 5.72
C HIS A 154 -24.98 -3.32 4.74
N GLU A 155 -26.23 -3.64 5.06
CA GLU A 155 -27.11 -4.49 4.24
C GLU A 155 -27.24 -3.96 2.80
N LEU A 156 -27.15 -2.64 2.63
CA LEU A 156 -27.19 -1.97 1.33
C LEU A 156 -25.93 -2.23 0.47
N LEU A 157 -24.78 -2.53 1.07
CA LEU A 157 -23.51 -2.74 0.36
C LEU A 157 -23.28 -4.22 0.03
N LYS A 158 -23.92 -5.15 0.74
CA LYS A 158 -23.84 -6.59 0.49
C LYS A 158 -24.07 -6.98 -0.98
N PRO A 159 -25.13 -6.52 -1.68
CA PRO A 159 -25.37 -6.91 -3.08
C PRO A 159 -24.31 -6.40 -4.05
N VAL A 160 -23.46 -5.45 -3.64
CA VAL A 160 -22.35 -4.92 -4.45
C VAL A 160 -21.03 -5.60 -4.09
N VAL A 161 -20.76 -5.77 -2.79
CA VAL A 161 -19.48 -6.30 -2.30
C VAL A 161 -19.32 -7.79 -2.62
N GLU A 162 -20.33 -8.63 -2.37
CA GLU A 162 -20.21 -10.08 -2.58
C GLU A 162 -19.93 -10.46 -4.05
N PRO A 163 -20.66 -9.92 -5.05
CA PRO A 163 -20.34 -10.19 -6.46
C PRO A 163 -19.00 -9.62 -6.91
N THR A 164 -18.59 -8.47 -6.38
CA THR A 164 -17.30 -7.85 -6.72
C THR A 164 -16.14 -8.68 -6.20
N LEU A 165 -16.22 -9.16 -4.95
CA LEU A 165 -15.23 -10.07 -4.38
C LEU A 165 -15.18 -11.40 -5.13
N ALA A 166 -16.33 -11.97 -5.50
CA ALA A 166 -16.36 -13.22 -6.25
C ALA A 166 -15.57 -13.11 -7.58
N LYS A 167 -15.68 -11.99 -8.29
CA LYS A 167 -14.90 -11.73 -9.52
C LYS A 167 -13.40 -11.54 -9.27
N LEU A 168 -13.03 -11.01 -8.10
CA LEU A 168 -11.63 -10.79 -7.74
C LEU A 168 -10.93 -12.07 -7.29
N VAL A 169 -11.69 -13.04 -6.76
CA VAL A 169 -11.15 -14.32 -6.27
C VAL A 169 -11.23 -15.42 -7.34
N SER A 170 -12.18 -15.34 -8.28
CA SER A 170 -12.25 -16.23 -9.46
C SER A 170 -11.06 -16.09 -10.40
#